data_AF-A0A7C4Z6Y2-F1
#
_entry.id   AF-A0A7C4Z6Y2-F1
#
_cell.length_a   1.000
_cell.length_b   1.000
_cell.length_c   1.000
_cell.angle_alpha   90.00
_cell.angle_beta   90.00
_cell.angle_gamma   90.00
#
_symmetry.space_group_name_H-M   'P 1'
#
loop_
_entity.id
_entity.type
_entity.pdbx_description
1 polymer ?
#
loop_
_entity_poly.entity_id
_entity_poly.type
_entity_poly.pdbx_seq_one_letter_code
_entity_poly.pdbx_strand_id
1 'polypeptide(L)'
;LRWAIERWHCKIVNLSLGVSESRLLPLPRRQQFLHAIEDAYYRDVLVFAAAHNEHPLVKSFPAAFAPALFSVDKRHFAEALQFAYRLREQVEFQAHGRGYVGPFRDELATSWAAPHLAGIAARILSLRPAMKPFELKAILYWLAQHQEAETVERR
;
A
#
# COMPACT_ATOMS: atom_id res chain seq x y z
N LEU A 1 1.34 5.43 14.08
CA LEU A 1 0.64 6.27 13.09
C LEU A 1 0.50 7.72 13.55
N ARG A 2 -0.28 8.04 14.59
CA ARG A 2 -0.43 9.42 15.11
C ARG A 2 0.89 10.19 15.25
N TRP A 3 1.91 9.59 15.86
CA TRP A 3 3.23 10.22 15.99
C TRP A 3 3.86 10.66 14.65
N ALA A 4 3.81 9.80 13.63
CA ALA A 4 4.35 10.10 12.31
C ALA A 4 3.61 11.29 11.66
N ILE A 5 2.30 11.39 11.88
CA ILE A 5 1.45 12.46 11.35
C ILE A 5 1.66 13.77 12.13
N GLU A 6 1.58 13.71 13.45
CA GLU A 6 1.48 14.89 14.32
C GLU A 6 2.83 15.46 14.74
N ARG A 7 3.87 14.63 14.86
CA ARG A 7 5.19 15.04 15.36
C ARG A 7 6.24 15.10 14.26
N TRP A 8 6.22 14.14 13.35
CA TRP A 8 7.19 14.08 12.25
C TRP A 8 6.67 14.70 10.96
N HIS A 9 5.37 15.02 10.90
CA HIS A 9 4.73 15.61 9.71
C HIS A 9 5.01 14.81 8.44
N CYS A 10 5.01 13.47 8.54
CA CYS A 10 5.26 12.59 7.42
C CYS A 10 4.15 12.74 6.38
N LYS A 11 4.52 13.02 5.12
CA LYS A 11 3.58 13.01 3.98
C LYS A 11 3.22 11.58 3.54
N ILE A 12 4.13 10.64 3.72
CA ILE A 12 3.97 9.22 3.37
C ILE A 12 4.25 8.39 4.62
N VAL A 13 3.39 7.44 4.91
CA VAL A 13 3.59 6.45 5.98
C VAL A 13 3.42 5.06 5.38
N ASN A 14 4.49 4.27 5.39
CA ASN A 14 4.44 2.87 5.01
C ASN A 14 4.22 1.98 6.24
N LEU A 15 3.19 1.15 6.17
CA LEU A 15 2.83 0.16 7.16
C LEU A 15 3.04 -1.23 6.55
N SER A 16 4.30 -1.72 6.58
CA SER A 16 4.64 -3.12 6.23
C SER A 16 4.18 -4.10 7.31
N LEU A 17 2.90 -4.02 7.68
CA LEU A 17 2.25 -4.86 8.67
C LEU A 17 0.86 -5.23 8.15
N GLY A 18 0.47 -6.47 8.42
CA GLY A 18 -0.87 -6.97 8.17
C GLY A 18 -1.20 -8.01 9.23
N VAL A 19 -2.24 -7.78 10.00
CA VAL A 19 -2.70 -8.72 11.03
C VAL A 19 -3.92 -9.45 10.48
N SER A 20 -3.89 -10.78 10.49
CA SER A 20 -5.03 -11.61 10.11
C SER A 20 -6.23 -11.32 11.02
N GLU A 21 -7.45 -11.44 10.48
CA GLU A 21 -8.67 -11.20 11.27
C GLU A 21 -8.74 -12.00 12.58
N SER A 22 -8.23 -13.24 12.55
CA SER A 22 -8.14 -14.14 13.70
C SER A 22 -7.22 -13.65 14.83
N ARG A 23 -6.27 -12.75 14.54
CA ARG A 23 -5.26 -12.23 15.49
C ARG A 23 -5.52 -10.77 15.88
N LEU A 24 -6.72 -10.28 15.60
CA LEU A 24 -7.04 -8.87 15.81
C LEU A 24 -7.02 -8.46 17.28
N LEU A 25 -6.56 -7.24 17.49
CA LEU A 25 -6.64 -6.56 18.78
C LEU A 25 -8.10 -6.39 19.23
N PRO A 26 -8.34 -6.17 20.55
CA PRO A 26 -9.66 -5.83 21.08
C PRO A 26 -10.33 -4.69 20.29
N LEU A 27 -11.66 -4.74 20.16
CA LEU A 27 -12.47 -3.78 19.37
C LEU A 27 -12.07 -2.30 19.56
N PRO A 28 -11.86 -1.78 20.79
CA PRO A 28 -11.50 -0.38 20.98
C PRO A 28 -10.17 0.02 20.31
N ARG A 29 -9.17 -0.87 20.34
CA ARG A 29 -7.87 -0.61 19.70
C ARG A 29 -7.97 -0.59 18.19
N ARG A 30 -8.84 -1.41 17.61
CA ARG A 30 -9.12 -1.41 16.17
C ARG A 30 -9.75 -0.10 15.72
N GLN A 31 -10.79 0.35 16.42
CA GLN A 31 -11.46 1.62 16.13
C GLN A 31 -10.48 2.80 16.25
N GLN A 32 -9.67 2.83 17.30
CA GLN A 32 -8.65 3.88 17.47
C GLN A 32 -7.64 3.91 16.31
N PHE A 33 -7.30 2.76 15.74
CA PHE A 33 -6.39 2.70 14.60
C PHE A 33 -7.08 3.10 13.29
N LEU A 34 -8.33 2.70 13.08
CA LEU A 34 -9.13 3.15 11.94
C LEU A 34 -9.31 4.67 11.94
N HIS A 35 -9.68 5.26 13.08
CA HIS A 35 -9.76 6.72 13.23
C HIS A 35 -8.41 7.39 12.91
N ALA A 36 -7.29 6.80 13.34
CA ALA A 36 -5.97 7.35 13.02
C ALA A 36 -5.63 7.27 11.51
N ILE A 37 -6.21 6.31 10.77
CA ILE A 37 -6.08 6.20 9.31
C ILE A 37 -6.98 7.23 8.62
N GLU A 38 -8.21 7.41 9.10
CA GLU A 38 -9.12 8.46 8.61
C GLU A 38 -8.56 9.86 8.83
N ASP A 39 -8.03 10.13 10.03
CA ASP A 39 -7.33 11.37 10.36
C ASP A 39 -6.14 11.62 9.40
N ALA A 40 -5.42 10.56 9.04
CA ALA A 40 -4.32 10.66 8.07
C ALA A 40 -4.84 11.13 6.71
N TYR A 41 -5.94 10.55 6.23
CA TYR A 41 -6.57 10.91 4.96
C TYR A 41 -7.03 12.38 4.94
N TYR A 42 -7.71 12.83 6.00
CA TYR A 42 -8.17 14.23 6.09
C TYR A 42 -7.02 15.24 6.25
N ARG A 43 -5.83 14.79 6.65
CA ARG A 43 -4.60 15.60 6.73
C ARG A 43 -3.70 15.45 5.49
N ASP A 44 -4.23 14.88 4.42
CA ASP A 44 -3.51 14.59 3.16
C ASP A 44 -2.28 13.67 3.33
N VAL A 45 -2.24 12.83 4.37
CA VAL A 45 -1.15 11.88 4.58
C VAL A 45 -1.46 10.59 3.83
N LEU A 46 -0.48 10.13 3.04
CA LEU A 46 -0.60 8.94 2.22
C LEU A 46 -0.17 7.71 3.02
N VAL A 47 -1.12 6.87 3.40
CA VAL A 47 -0.85 5.67 4.18
C VAL A 47 -0.86 4.45 3.28
N PHE A 48 0.26 3.75 3.18
CA PHE A 48 0.39 2.49 2.45
C PHE A 48 0.36 1.34 3.44
N ALA A 49 -0.43 0.30 3.18
CA ALA A 49 -0.48 -0.87 4.06
C ALA A 49 -0.31 -2.16 3.27
N ALA A 50 0.59 -3.01 3.77
CA ALA A 50 0.74 -4.36 3.27
C ALA A 50 -0.55 -5.14 3.53
N ALA A 51 -1.04 -5.83 2.50
CA ALA A 51 -1.95 -6.95 2.67
C ALA A 51 -1.21 -8.08 3.40
N HIS A 52 -1.85 -9.22 3.52
CA HIS A 52 -1.33 -10.31 4.32
C HIS A 52 -0.72 -11.43 3.45
N ASN A 53 0.17 -12.23 4.05
CA ASN A 53 0.99 -13.22 3.36
C ASN A 53 0.42 -14.65 3.35
N GLU A 54 -0.61 -14.98 4.15
CA GLU A 54 -1.32 -16.26 4.05
C GLU A 54 -2.28 -16.26 2.85
N HIS A 55 -3.29 -17.12 2.87
CA HIS A 55 -4.19 -17.37 1.74
C HIS A 55 -4.86 -16.08 1.22
N PRO A 56 -5.07 -15.92 -0.11
CA PRO A 56 -5.67 -14.71 -0.70
C PRO A 56 -7.06 -14.31 -0.18
N LEU A 57 -7.76 -15.24 0.49
CA LEU A 57 -9.08 -15.02 1.10
C LEU A 57 -8.99 -14.51 2.55
N VAL A 58 -7.79 -14.45 3.13
CA VAL A 58 -7.59 -13.96 4.50
C VAL A 58 -7.55 -12.44 4.47
N LYS A 59 -8.61 -11.85 5.02
CA LYS A 59 -8.65 -10.41 5.26
C LYS A 59 -7.64 -10.01 6.33
N SER A 60 -6.99 -8.88 6.10
CA SER A 60 -5.99 -8.36 7.03
C SER A 60 -6.17 -6.89 7.33
N PHE A 61 -5.89 -6.56 8.58
CA PHE A 61 -5.98 -5.21 9.09
C PHE A 61 -4.60 -4.54 9.05
N PRO A 62 -4.51 -3.27 8.59
CA PRO A 62 -5.61 -2.42 8.15
C PRO A 62 -5.99 -2.54 6.66
N ALA A 63 -5.19 -3.22 5.84
CA ALA A 63 -5.24 -3.14 4.38
C ALA A 63 -6.63 -3.47 3.77
N ALA A 64 -7.37 -4.44 4.32
CA ALA A 64 -8.71 -4.77 3.85
C ALA A 64 -9.80 -3.87 4.47
N PHE A 65 -9.58 -3.23 5.61
CA PHE A 65 -10.66 -2.63 6.39
C PHE A 65 -10.72 -1.10 6.33
N ALA A 66 -9.76 -0.46 5.65
CA ALA A 66 -9.68 0.99 5.56
C ALA A 66 -9.60 1.45 4.09
N PRO A 67 -10.70 1.88 3.46
CA PRO A 67 -10.67 2.39 2.08
C PRO A 67 -9.78 3.64 1.89
N ALA A 68 -9.52 4.36 2.98
CA ALA A 68 -8.74 5.59 3.00
C ALA A 68 -7.23 5.39 2.77
N LEU A 69 -6.70 4.17 2.93
CA LEU A 69 -5.28 3.85 2.66
C LEU A 69 -5.07 3.31 1.24
N PHE A 70 -3.80 3.11 0.87
CA PHE A 70 -3.36 2.38 -0.30
C PHE A 70 -3.03 0.94 0.11
N SER A 71 -3.91 -0.01 -0.22
CA SER A 71 -3.76 -1.41 0.15
C SER A 71 -2.93 -2.16 -0.90
N VAL A 72 -1.88 -2.85 -0.45
CA VAL A 72 -0.84 -3.40 -1.34
C VAL A 72 -0.61 -4.87 -1.09
N ASP A 73 -0.95 -5.70 -2.07
CA ASP A 73 -0.56 -7.09 -2.17
C ASP A 73 0.74 -7.25 -3.00
N LYS A 74 1.30 -8.45 -3.01
CA LYS A 74 2.54 -8.80 -3.68
C LYS A 74 2.28 -9.48 -5.01
N ARG A 75 3.13 -9.20 -6.00
CA ARG A 75 3.27 -10.00 -7.21
C ARG A 75 4.74 -10.03 -7.63
N HIS A 76 5.11 -11.07 -8.38
CA HIS A 76 6.38 -11.06 -9.09
C HIS A 76 6.29 -10.12 -10.31
N PHE A 77 7.15 -9.11 -10.33
CA PHE A 77 7.34 -8.21 -11.45
C PHE A 77 8.80 -8.27 -11.90
N ALA A 78 9.07 -8.01 -13.17
CA ALA A 78 10.43 -7.99 -13.69
C ALA A 78 11.20 -6.77 -13.14
N GLU A 79 10.53 -5.61 -13.10
CA GLU A 79 11.12 -4.34 -12.68
C GLU A 79 10.54 -3.82 -11.37
N ALA A 80 11.34 -3.08 -10.61
CA ALA A 80 10.99 -2.52 -9.30
C ALA A 80 9.81 -1.52 -9.36
N LEU A 81 9.67 -0.83 -10.49
CA LEU A 81 8.68 0.23 -10.72
C LEU A 81 7.37 -0.28 -11.33
N GLN A 82 7.29 -1.58 -11.60
CA GLN A 82 6.06 -2.19 -12.08
C GLN A 82 5.11 -2.45 -10.93
N PHE A 83 3.84 -2.16 -11.18
CA PHE A 83 2.75 -2.47 -10.27
C PHE A 83 1.46 -2.69 -11.08
N ALA A 84 0.41 -3.15 -10.42
CA ALA A 84 -0.88 -3.34 -11.05
C ALA A 84 -2.00 -2.85 -10.13
N TYR A 85 -3.08 -2.39 -10.74
CA TYR A 85 -4.35 -2.19 -10.04
C TYR A 85 -5.22 -3.42 -10.26
N ARG A 86 -5.56 -4.13 -9.18
CA ARG A 86 -6.34 -5.36 -9.17
C ARG A 86 -7.21 -5.34 -7.92
N LEU A 87 -8.34 -4.65 -7.98
CA LEU A 87 -9.29 -4.64 -6.87
C LEU A 87 -9.78 -6.07 -6.58
N ARG A 88 -9.34 -6.64 -5.46
CA ARG A 88 -9.73 -7.95 -4.97
C ARG A 88 -10.15 -7.81 -3.51
N GLU A 89 -11.44 -8.08 -3.27
CA GLU A 89 -12.11 -7.72 -2.02
C GLU A 89 -11.95 -6.22 -1.71
N GLN A 90 -10.91 -5.88 -0.94
CA GLN A 90 -10.59 -4.53 -0.46
C GLN A 90 -9.08 -4.19 -0.64
N VAL A 91 -8.32 -5.05 -1.32
CA VAL A 91 -6.94 -4.77 -1.71
C VAL A 91 -6.89 -4.24 -3.14
N GLU A 92 -6.33 -3.04 -3.32
CA GLU A 92 -6.39 -2.30 -4.59
C GLU A 92 -5.19 -2.58 -5.49
N PHE A 93 -3.98 -2.62 -4.92
CA PHE A 93 -2.74 -2.63 -5.68
C PHE A 93 -1.95 -3.92 -5.48
N GLN A 94 -1.17 -4.28 -6.49
CA GLN A 94 -0.11 -5.28 -6.38
C GLN A 94 1.22 -4.65 -6.81
N ALA A 95 2.27 -4.81 -6.00
CA ALA A 95 3.59 -4.26 -6.28
C ALA A 95 4.70 -5.31 -6.14
N HIS A 96 5.93 -4.91 -6.51
CA HIS A 96 7.11 -5.77 -6.49
C HIS A 96 7.39 -6.32 -5.08
N GLY A 97 7.16 -7.63 -4.90
CA GLY A 97 7.17 -8.27 -3.59
C GLY A 97 8.50 -8.87 -3.15
N ARG A 98 9.62 -8.58 -3.81
CA ARG A 98 10.95 -9.12 -3.43
C ARG A 98 11.81 -8.07 -2.76
N GLY A 99 12.65 -8.52 -1.85
CA GLY A 99 13.72 -7.71 -1.29
C GLY A 99 14.97 -7.75 -2.17
N TYR A 100 15.81 -6.73 -2.06
CA TYR A 100 17.14 -6.73 -2.70
C TYR A 100 18.25 -7.16 -1.74
N VAL A 101 18.00 -7.03 -0.44
CA VAL A 101 18.99 -7.24 0.63
C VAL A 101 18.36 -7.90 1.85
N GLY A 102 19.18 -8.60 2.63
CA GLY A 102 18.77 -9.21 3.89
C GLY A 102 18.26 -10.65 3.77
N PRO A 103 17.91 -11.27 4.91
CA PRO A 103 17.29 -12.59 4.94
C PRO A 103 15.94 -12.54 4.23
N PHE A 104 15.55 -13.63 3.55
CA PHE A 104 14.27 -13.76 2.84
C PHE A 104 14.07 -12.78 1.67
N ARG A 105 15.15 -12.20 1.11
CA ARG A 105 15.08 -11.29 -0.05
C ARG A 105 14.38 -11.92 -1.27
N ASP A 106 14.58 -13.22 -1.46
CA ASP A 106 14.03 -13.97 -2.59
C ASP A 106 12.57 -14.40 -2.36
N GLU A 107 12.08 -14.29 -1.13
CA GLU A 107 10.70 -14.63 -0.77
C GLU A 107 9.75 -13.48 -1.10
N LEU A 108 8.64 -13.83 -1.77
CA LEU A 108 7.58 -12.88 -2.04
C LEU A 108 6.85 -12.51 -0.75
N ALA A 109 6.91 -11.23 -0.36
CA ALA A 109 6.18 -10.70 0.79
C ALA A 109 5.48 -9.36 0.50
N THR A 110 4.29 -9.17 1.07
CA THR A 110 3.53 -7.92 0.98
C THR A 110 4.22 -6.78 1.73
N SER A 111 5.03 -7.13 2.74
CA SER A 111 5.92 -6.22 3.47
C SER A 111 7.04 -5.65 2.59
N TRP A 112 7.42 -6.34 1.51
CA TRP A 112 8.30 -5.82 0.46
C TRP A 112 7.51 -5.02 -0.59
N ALA A 113 6.29 -5.45 -0.93
CA ALA A 113 5.47 -4.78 -1.94
C ALA A 113 5.00 -3.37 -1.51
N ALA A 114 4.52 -3.21 -0.28
CA ALA A 114 4.05 -1.94 0.24
C ALA A 114 5.08 -0.78 0.12
N PRO A 115 6.36 -0.95 0.51
CA PRO A 115 7.35 0.12 0.37
C PRO A 115 7.73 0.40 -1.09
N HIS A 116 7.63 -0.58 -2.02
CA HIS A 116 7.82 -0.29 -3.44
C HIS A 116 6.77 0.69 -3.97
N LEU A 117 5.49 0.43 -3.68
CA LEU A 117 4.42 1.35 -4.09
C LEU A 117 4.54 2.71 -3.39
N ALA A 118 4.90 2.73 -2.10
CA ALA A 118 5.15 3.96 -1.36
C ALA A 118 6.34 4.76 -1.97
N GLY A 119 7.37 4.08 -2.45
CA GLY A 119 8.51 4.71 -3.15
C GLY A 119 8.11 5.31 -4.50
N ILE A 120 7.29 4.60 -5.29
CA ILE A 120 6.70 5.13 -6.54
C ILE A 120 5.88 6.39 -6.23
N ALA A 121 5.04 6.34 -5.19
CA ALA A 121 4.27 7.48 -4.73
C ALA A 121 5.15 8.66 -4.30
N ALA A 122 6.27 8.40 -3.62
CA ALA A 122 7.24 9.44 -3.25
C ALA A 122 7.84 10.14 -4.48
N ARG A 123 8.14 9.38 -5.55
CA ARG A 123 8.61 9.97 -6.82
C ARG A 123 7.56 10.87 -7.45
N ILE A 124 6.30 10.44 -7.50
CA ILE A 124 5.20 11.27 -8.00
C ILE A 124 5.04 12.54 -7.15
N LEU A 125 5.08 12.38 -5.82
CA LEU A 125 4.99 13.50 -4.88
C LEU A 125 6.15 14.49 -4.99
N SER A 126 7.34 14.07 -5.44
CA SER A 126 8.46 15.00 -5.68
C SER A 126 8.12 16.08 -6.71
N LEU A 127 7.19 15.80 -7.62
CA LEU A 127 6.68 16.76 -8.62
C LEU A 127 5.55 17.63 -8.06
N ARG A 128 4.74 17.09 -7.14
CA ARG A 128 3.62 17.80 -6.52
C ARG A 128 3.46 17.40 -5.05
N PRO A 129 4.19 18.04 -4.12
CA PRO A 129 4.21 17.64 -2.70
C PRO A 129 2.85 17.76 -1.98
N ALA A 130 1.98 18.65 -2.47
CA ALA A 130 0.65 18.89 -1.90
C ALA A 130 -0.44 17.92 -2.40
N MET A 131 -0.10 16.93 -3.23
CA MET A 131 -1.07 16.00 -3.82
C MET A 131 -1.90 15.29 -2.75
N LYS A 132 -3.19 15.18 -3.02
CA LYS A 132 -4.20 14.57 -2.16
C LYS A 132 -4.24 13.06 -2.35
N PRO A 133 -4.71 12.28 -1.35
CA PRO A 133 -4.80 10.83 -1.48
C PRO A 133 -5.58 10.36 -2.71
N PHE A 134 -6.75 10.96 -2.99
CA PHE A 134 -7.57 10.56 -4.13
C PHE A 134 -6.92 10.88 -5.49
N GLU A 135 -6.17 11.98 -5.57
CA GLU A 135 -5.43 12.36 -6.78
C GLU A 135 -4.33 11.32 -7.08
N LEU A 136 -3.58 10.92 -6.05
CA LEU A 136 -2.58 9.88 -6.23
C LEU A 136 -3.21 8.53 -6.60
N LYS A 137 -4.34 8.15 -5.98
CA LYS A 137 -5.05 6.92 -6.35
C LYS A 137 -5.43 6.93 -7.84
N ALA A 138 -5.96 8.04 -8.34
CA ALA A 138 -6.31 8.19 -9.75
C ALA A 138 -5.07 8.07 -10.65
N ILE A 139 -3.96 8.74 -10.31
CA ILE A 139 -2.72 8.67 -11.09
C ILE A 139 -2.17 7.24 -11.11
N LEU A 140 -2.09 6.57 -9.96
CA LEU A 140 -1.61 5.20 -9.87
C LEU A 140 -2.51 4.24 -10.68
N TYR A 141 -3.83 4.42 -10.64
CA TYR A 141 -4.76 3.66 -11.48
C TYR A 141 -4.43 3.80 -12.97
N TRP A 142 -4.30 5.03 -13.48
CA TRP A 142 -4.00 5.28 -14.89
C TRP A 142 -2.62 4.77 -15.32
N LEU A 143 -1.61 4.93 -14.46
CA LEU A 143 -0.28 4.36 -14.70
C LEU A 143 -0.31 2.84 -14.80
N ALA A 144 -1.09 2.17 -13.94
CA ALA A 144 -1.26 0.72 -13.99
C ALA A 144 -1.93 0.26 -15.30
N GLN A 145 -2.96 0.98 -15.77
CA GLN A 145 -3.60 0.68 -17.07
C GLN A 145 -2.62 0.83 -18.24
N HIS A 146 -1.79 1.87 -18.20
CA HIS A 146 -0.77 2.08 -19.22
C HIS A 146 0.29 0.96 -19.23
N GLN A 147 0.81 0.56 -18.05
CA GLN A 147 1.76 -0.54 -17.94
C GLN A 147 1.17 -1.89 -18.43
N GLU A 148 -0.12 -2.13 -18.21
CA GLU A 148 -0.80 -3.34 -18.69
C GLU A 148 -0.92 -3.34 -20.23
N ALA A 149 -1.27 -2.21 -20.84
CA ALA A 149 -1.33 -2.06 -22.30
C ALA A 149 0.04 -2.30 -22.97
N GLU A 150 1.11 -1.70 -22.46
CA GLU A 150 2.48 -1.91 -22.98
C GLU A 150 2.93 -3.38 -22.88
N THR A 151 2.47 -4.09 -21.85
CA THR A 151 2.80 -5.51 -21.67
C THR A 151 2.09 -6.40 -22.70
N VAL A 152 0.88 -6.02 -23.12
CA VAL A 152 0.13 -6.72 -24.17
C VAL A 152 0.76 -6.48 -25.54
N GLU A 153 1.16 -5.25 -25.85
CA GLU A 153 1.78 -4.92 -27.15
C GLU A 153 3.17 -5.56 -27.37
N ARG A 154 3.88 -5.91 -26.28
CA ARG A 154 5.19 -6.57 -26.34
C ARG A 154 5.11 -8.10 -26.46
N ARG A 155 3.92 -8.70 -26.47
CA ARG A 155 3.69 -10.15 -26.58
C ARG A 155 3.21 -10.52 -27.99
#